data_AF-A0A9E0GL27-F1
#
_entry.id   AF-A0A9E0GL27-F1
#
_cell.length_a   1.000
_cell.length_b   1.000
_cell.length_c   1.000
_cell.angle_alpha   90.00
_cell.angle_beta   90.00
_cell.angle_gamma   90.00
#
_symmetry.space_group_name_H-M   'P 1'
#
loop_
_entity.id
_entity.type
_entity.pdbx_description
1 polymer ?
#
loop_
_entity_poly.entity_id
_entity_poly.type
_entity_poly.pdbx_seq_one_letter_code
_entity_poly.pdbx_strand_id
1 'polypeptide(L)'
;MSLIQALLQDMHTIETELSQFESKFGVLSQDFYVAMTRGDLEEFDALDDYRMEFVHWMGLYETWGSFNGKYRQLIDRQPVAMQIKTNLEPSYA
;
A
#
# COMPACT_ATOMS: atom_id res chain seq x y z
N MET A 1 -14.13 -15.17 5.67
CA MET A 1 -13.08 -14.13 5.53
C MET A 1 -13.64 -12.82 6.08
N SER A 2 -12.99 -12.21 7.06
CA SER A 2 -13.45 -10.92 7.64
C SER A 2 -13.07 -9.73 6.75
N LEU A 3 -13.75 -8.59 6.89
CA LEU A 3 -13.44 -7.37 6.14
C LEU A 3 -11.98 -6.92 6.37
N ILE A 4 -11.49 -7.03 7.61
CA ILE A 4 -10.09 -6.69 7.94
C ILE A 4 -9.12 -7.69 7.30
N GLN A 5 -9.43 -9.00 7.26
CA GLN A 5 -8.58 -9.97 6.56
C GLN A 5 -8.51 -9.70 5.05
N ALA A 6 -9.64 -9.39 4.42
CA ALA A 6 -9.67 -9.04 3.00
C ALA A 6 -8.80 -7.81 2.72
N LEU A 7 -8.96 -6.76 3.53
CA LEU A 7 -8.17 -5.54 3.41
C LEU A 7 -6.66 -5.78 3.61
N LEU A 8 -6.27 -6.64 4.56
CA LEU A 8 -4.86 -7.01 4.76
C LEU A 8 -4.29 -7.75 3.54
N GLN A 9 -5.05 -8.65 2.91
CA GLN A 9 -4.62 -9.30 1.67
C GLN A 9 -4.40 -8.28 0.56
N ASP A 10 -5.35 -7.37 0.35
CA ASP A 10 -5.23 -6.31 -0.66
C ASP A 10 -4.01 -5.41 -0.38
N MET A 11 -3.76 -5.07 0.89
CA MET A 11 -2.58 -4.30 1.30
C MET A 11 -1.28 -5.03 0.99
N HIS A 12 -1.18 -6.33 1.31
CA HIS A 12 0.02 -7.13 1.04
C HIS A 12 0.29 -7.31 -0.46
N THR A 13 -0.76 -7.40 -1.28
CA THR A 13 -0.61 -7.40 -2.74
C THR A 13 0.04 -6.11 -3.22
N ILE A 14 -0.48 -4.95 -2.79
CA ILE A 14 0.08 -3.65 -3.19
C ILE A 14 1.50 -3.47 -2.64
N GLU A 15 1.78 -3.88 -1.40
CA GLU A 15 3.13 -3.84 -0.83
C GLU A 15 4.13 -4.66 -1.65
N THR A 16 3.72 -5.83 -2.14
CA THR A 16 4.54 -6.65 -3.02
C THR A 16 4.83 -5.94 -4.34
N GLU A 17 3.85 -5.27 -4.94
CA GLU A 17 4.05 -4.49 -6.16
C GLU A 17 4.95 -3.26 -5.93
N LEU A 18 4.73 -2.51 -4.85
CA LEU A 18 5.58 -1.39 -4.45
C LEU A 18 7.04 -1.85 -4.25
N SER A 19 7.27 -3.01 -3.62
CA SER A 19 8.62 -3.56 -3.42
C SER A 19 9.38 -3.84 -4.73
N GLN A 20 8.66 -4.11 -5.82
CA GLN A 20 9.28 -4.31 -7.14
C GLN A 20 9.80 -2.98 -7.70
N PHE A 21 9.06 -1.89 -7.52
CA PHE A 21 9.52 -0.54 -7.86
C PHE A 21 10.69 -0.10 -6.98
N GLU A 22 10.64 -0.38 -5.68
CA GLU A 22 11.75 -0.09 -4.77
C GLU A 22 13.03 -0.83 -5.17
N SER A 23 12.89 -2.11 -5.53
CA SER A 23 14.02 -2.92 -6.02
C SER A 23 14.54 -2.42 -7.36
N LYS A 24 13.65 -1.95 -8.25
CA LYS A 24 14.02 -1.43 -9.58
C LYS A 24 14.72 -0.08 -9.51
N PHE A 25 14.18 0.86 -8.73
CA PHE A 25 14.67 2.24 -8.66
C PHE A 25 15.70 2.46 -7.55
N GLY A 26 15.84 1.51 -6.62
CA GLY A 26 16.82 1.60 -5.52
C GLY A 26 16.47 2.64 -4.46
N VAL A 27 15.19 3.02 -4.35
CA VAL A 27 14.68 4.00 -3.39
C VAL A 27 13.44 3.46 -2.71
N LEU A 28 13.25 3.73 -1.42
CA LEU A 28 12.03 3.36 -0.71
C LEU A 28 10.85 4.17 -1.24
N SER A 29 9.65 3.57 -1.26
CA SER A 29 8.44 4.22 -1.78
C SER A 29 8.13 5.52 -1.03
N GLN A 30 8.46 5.60 0.26
CA GLN A 30 8.28 6.83 1.03
C GLN A 30 9.16 7.98 0.51
N ASP A 31 10.45 7.71 0.24
CA ASP A 31 11.37 8.73 -0.28
C ASP A 31 11.00 9.10 -1.72
N PHE A 32 10.61 8.10 -2.51
CA PHE A 32 10.14 8.29 -3.87
C PHE A 32 8.89 9.18 -3.94
N TYR A 33 7.94 9.01 -3.01
CA TYR A 33 6.76 9.86 -2.87
C TYR A 33 7.11 11.31 -2.55
N VAL A 34 8.07 11.51 -1.64
CA VAL A 34 8.54 12.85 -1.28
C VAL A 34 9.18 13.54 -2.49
N ALA A 35 10.04 12.83 -3.24
CA ALA A 35 10.66 13.36 -4.44
C ALA A 35 9.63 13.70 -5.54
N MET A 36 8.69 12.78 -5.80
CA MET A 36 7.62 12.94 -6.79
C MET A 36 6.73 14.15 -6.47
N THR A 37 6.35 14.33 -5.21
CA THR A 37 5.49 15.45 -4.78
C THR A 37 6.19 16.80 -4.74
N ARG A 38 7.52 16.81 -4.62
CA ARG A 38 8.35 18.03 -4.67
C ARG A 38 8.70 18.47 -6.08
N GLY A 39 8.56 17.60 -7.07
CA GLY A 39 9.06 17.84 -8.43
C GLY A 39 10.56 17.55 -8.58
N ASP A 40 11.17 16.79 -7.66
CA ASP A 40 12.61 16.48 -7.71
C ASP A 40 12.98 15.51 -8.86
N LEU A 41 11.98 15.03 -9.63
CA LEU A 41 12.12 14.01 -10.66
C LEU A 41 11.91 14.55 -12.10
N GLU A 42 11.92 15.87 -12.29
CA GLU A 42 11.73 16.53 -13.59
C GLU A 42 12.70 16.03 -14.68
N GLU A 43 13.89 15.57 -14.31
CA GLU A 43 14.87 15.02 -15.27
C GLU A 43 14.37 13.75 -16.01
N PHE A 44 13.39 13.06 -15.44
CA PHE A 44 12.78 11.85 -16.02
C PHE A 44 11.54 12.16 -16.88
N ASP A 45 11.02 13.39 -16.86
CA ASP A 45 9.79 13.76 -17.59
C ASP A 45 9.94 13.64 -19.12
N ALA A 46 11.17 13.72 -19.64
CA ALA A 46 11.44 13.55 -21.07
C ALA A 46 11.48 12.07 -21.50
N LEU A 47 11.41 11.12 -20.56
CA LEU A 47 11.54 9.69 -20.82
C LEU A 47 10.18 8.99 -20.65
N ASP A 48 9.46 8.81 -21.76
CA ASP A 48 8.08 8.27 -21.78
C ASP A 48 7.93 6.94 -21.01
N ASP A 49 8.93 6.06 -21.08
CA ASP A 49 8.92 4.77 -20.38
C ASP A 49 8.86 4.94 -18.84
N TYR A 50 9.61 5.91 -18.29
CA TYR A 50 9.61 6.16 -16.84
C TYR A 50 8.36 6.90 -16.37
N ARG A 51 7.77 7.75 -17.21
CA ARG A 51 6.52 8.46 -16.87
C ARG A 51 5.39 7.49 -16.55
N MET A 52 5.21 6.46 -17.38
CA MET A 52 4.15 5.46 -17.15
C MET A 52 4.37 4.68 -15.86
N GLU A 53 5.61 4.30 -15.58
CA GLU A 53 5.96 3.59 -14.36
C GLU A 53 5.76 4.45 -13.10
N PHE A 54 6.11 5.74 -13.15
CA PHE A 54 5.95 6.66 -12.03
C PHE A 54 4.47 6.90 -11.73
N VAL A 55 3.64 7.07 -12.77
CA VAL A 55 2.18 7.19 -12.62
C VAL A 55 1.58 5.91 -12.03
N HIS A 56 2.02 4.75 -12.51
CA HIS A 56 1.57 3.46 -11.97
C HIS A 56 1.94 3.32 -10.50
N TRP A 57 3.21 3.54 -10.16
CA TRP A 57 3.70 3.47 -8.79
C TRP A 57 2.97 4.46 -7.86
N MET A 58 2.74 5.70 -8.31
CA MET A 58 2.02 6.72 -7.55
C MET A 58 0.60 6.26 -7.21
N GLY A 59 -0.10 5.68 -8.19
CA GLY A 59 -1.45 5.13 -7.99
C GLY A 59 -1.48 4.00 -6.97
N LEU A 60 -0.48 3.10 -6.99
CA LEU A 60 -0.33 2.05 -5.98
C LEU A 60 -0.08 2.64 -4.59
N TYR A 61 0.84 3.60 -4.47
CA TYR A 61 1.20 4.21 -3.18
C TYR A 61 0.04 4.95 -2.53
N GLU A 62 -0.72 5.74 -3.31
CA GLU A 62 -1.92 6.42 -2.81
C GLU A 62 -3.01 5.42 -2.40
N THR A 63 -3.19 4.35 -3.17
CA THR A 63 -4.16 3.28 -2.85
C THR A 63 -3.77 2.57 -1.55
N TRP A 64 -2.49 2.23 -1.37
CA TRP A 64 -1.97 1.65 -0.13
C TRP A 64 -2.16 2.59 1.07
N GLY A 65 -1.94 3.89 0.90
CA GLY A 65 -2.22 4.90 1.93
C GLY A 65 -3.70 4.94 2.33
N SER A 66 -4.61 4.88 1.35
CA SER A 66 -6.05 4.80 1.58
C SER A 66 -6.45 3.53 2.33
N PHE A 67 -5.87 2.38 1.99
CA PHE A 67 -6.12 1.11 2.67
C PHE A 67 -5.59 1.10 4.10
N ASN A 68 -4.40 1.64 4.35
CA ASN A 68 -3.89 1.85 5.70
C ASN A 68 -4.83 2.72 6.54
N GLY A 69 -5.35 3.80 5.96
CA GLY A 69 -6.34 4.66 6.62
C GLY A 69 -7.60 3.89 6.99
N LYS A 70 -8.15 3.10 6.06
CA LYS A 70 -9.31 2.23 6.31
C LYS A 70 -9.04 1.18 7.39
N TYR A 71 -7.87 0.54 7.35
CA TYR A 71 -7.47 -0.46 8.34
C TYR A 71 -7.43 0.15 9.75
N ARG A 72 -6.79 1.32 9.90
CA ARG A 72 -6.75 2.04 11.18
C ARG A 72 -8.15 2.38 11.69
N GLN A 73 -9.04 2.88 10.82
CA GLN A 73 -10.42 3.15 11.21
C GLN A 73 -11.18 1.90 11.66
N LEU A 74 -10.94 0.74 11.02
CA LEU A 74 -11.59 -0.51 11.38
C LEU A 74 -11.07 -1.06 12.72
N ILE A 75 -9.75 -1.01 12.94
CA ILE A 75 -9.14 -1.52 14.17
C ILE A 75 -9.42 -0.61 15.38
N ASP A 76 -9.58 0.70 15.16
CA ASP A 76 -9.97 1.62 16.24
C ASP A 76 -11.42 1.38 16.71
N ARG A 77 -12.29 0.82 15.84
CA ARG A 77 -13.68 0.51 16.16
C ARG A 77 -13.88 -0.82 16.87
N GLN A 78 -12.90 -1.74 16.79
CA GLN A 78 -12.99 -3.06 17.37
C GLN A 78 -11.68 -3.40 18.10
N PRO A 79 -11.71 -3.77 19.40
CA PRO A 79 -10.51 -4.17 20.11
C PRO A 79 -9.77 -5.29 19.36
N VAL A 80 -8.44 -5.16 19.24
CA VAL A 80 -7.58 -6.14 18.53
C VAL A 80 -7.83 -7.58 19.02
N ALA A 81 -8.02 -7.77 20.33
CA ALA A 81 -8.32 -9.07 20.92
C ALA A 81 -9.64 -9.67 20.38
N MET A 82 -10.66 -8.84 20.13
CA MET A 82 -11.92 -9.29 19.53
C MET A 82 -11.74 -9.66 18.06
N GLN A 83 -11.00 -8.85 17.29
CA GLN A 83 -10.70 -9.18 15.89
C GLN A 83 -9.91 -10.49 15.76
N ILE A 84 -8.95 -10.75 16.65
CA ILE A 84 -8.21 -12.02 16.70
C ILE A 84 -9.17 -13.18 17.01
N LYS A 85 -10.01 -13.05 18.03
CA LYS A 85 -11.02 -14.07 18.38
C LYS A 85 -11.96 -14.37 17.21
N THR A 86 -12.52 -13.34 16.57
CA THR A 86 -13.39 -13.49 15.39
C THR A 86 -12.71 -14.18 14.20
N ASN A 87 -11.38 -14.15 14.11
CA ASN A 87 -10.65 -14.86 13.06
C ASN A 87 -10.23 -16.29 13.48
N LEU A 88 -10.18 -16.59 14.78
CA LEU A 88 -9.88 -17.93 15.31
C LEU A 88 -11.15 -18.80 15.48
N GLU A 89 -12.29 -18.22 15.86
CA GLU A 89 -13.56 -18.94 16.01
C GLU A 89 -14.14 -19.58 14.72
N PRO A 90 -13.96 -19.02 13.49
CA PRO A 90 -14.43 -19.67 12.27
C PRO A 90 -13.66 -20.95 11.92
N SER A 91 -12.63 -21.36 12.66
CA SER A 91 -11.95 -22.65 12.47
C SER A 91 -12.56 -23.81 13.27
N TYR A 92 -13.65 -23.60 14.01
CA TYR A 92 -14.28 -24.61 14.88
C TYR A 92 -15.76 -24.91 14.60
N ALA A 93 -16.32 -24.40 13.50
CA ALA A 93 -17.70 -24.68 13.05
C ALA A 93 -17.72 -25.54 11.78
#